data_AF-A0A8C4T311-F1
#
_entry.id   AF-A0A8C4T311-F1
#
_cell.length_a   1.000
_cell.length_b   1.000
_cell.length_c   1.000
_cell.angle_alpha   90.00
_cell.angle_beta   90.00
_cell.angle_gamma   90.00
#
_symmetry.space_group_name_H-M   'P 1'
#
loop_
_entity.id
_entity.type
_entity.pdbx_description
1 polymer ?
#
loop_
_entity_poly.entity_id
_entity_poly.type
_entity_poly.pdbx_seq_one_letter_code
_entity_poly.pdbx_strand_id
1 'polypeptide(L)'
;MLFVQLQTVTLWARRKIDEENRSFQKSWTEDFFFILPDRPNARPMCIICQETVSVIKSGNVKRHFETKHAEYYNANYPPKSELRSHKIDALKSSFVASSSLMTKATTTQSNVTEASLRIVWVLGRHKKAFTDAEVVKECMMSASSVLFSDKKCVELIQQIPLSDSTASRRADDLADNVGGQLISDLKQTELFALACDESTDITDMSQLCVFTRFFDGHNFVEEFLTLLPLAKQTRGEDVFSALSQFMHAAGLDVTKMVSLTTDGAPAMTGKDRGLVTRMKALQPNLVAYHCIIHQSALCSKLCDELAEVMSTLVKLMNFLRCNSSLQHRLFRSFLEEMSAEFGDLLLHNDVRWLSKGRVLERFWNLREDVADFLQSLNTKKAAEFLTFIQDSDKVALLAFLVDIMGHINTLNLSLQGADKTVVELQEKCCAFETKLSIFINDLEGGKMLHFPNLKSCMTADQQACFQLISTFLHHLKVEFDERFKDFRKLKPVFLFVADPFIVQPDGEWTSVAASVFPNSNPSLLQMEAADLQASHVLKAKLNEVGITIFWSKFVPDSQYPAAKKLAISVLTMFGSTYSCECAFSTMNTIKTKHRSVITNQNLRNAMRIALTGYSPNYAAIMKSKQQFHTSH
;
A
#
# COMPACT_ATOMS: atom_id res chain seq x y z
N MET A 1 5.59 37.17 68.46
CA MET A 1 5.44 37.51 67.03
C MET A 1 3.96 37.53 66.74
N LEU A 2 3.28 38.68 66.80
CA LEU A 2 3.06 39.63 65.67
C LEU A 2 2.57 38.93 64.40
N PHE A 3 1.48 39.26 63.71
CA PHE A 3 0.47 40.33 63.81
C PHE A 3 -0.70 39.94 62.85
N VAL A 4 -1.94 40.15 63.31
CA VAL A 4 -3.16 40.65 62.61
C VAL A 4 -3.48 40.22 61.15
N GLN A 5 -4.68 39.65 60.99
CA GLN A 5 -5.43 39.43 59.74
C GLN A 5 -5.68 40.72 58.95
N LEU A 6 -5.33 40.72 57.66
CA LEU A 6 -5.71 41.74 56.68
C LEU A 6 -7.00 41.37 55.93
N GLN A 7 -7.82 42.42 55.77
CA GLN A 7 -9.14 42.57 55.16
C GLN A 7 -9.44 41.72 53.90
N THR A 8 -10.64 41.15 53.90
CA THR A 8 -11.38 40.71 52.71
C THR A 8 -11.70 41.89 51.79
N VAL A 9 -11.10 41.91 50.60
CA VAL A 9 -11.54 42.74 49.47
C VAL A 9 -12.66 42.00 48.74
N THR A 10 -13.87 42.55 48.79
CA THR A 10 -15.01 42.15 47.95
C THR A 10 -14.69 42.42 46.48
N LEU A 11 -14.23 41.39 45.77
CA LEU A 11 -14.21 41.35 44.31
C LEU A 11 -15.66 41.38 43.80
N TRP A 12 -15.99 42.42 43.04
CA TRP A 12 -17.25 42.51 42.31
C TRP A 12 -17.42 41.28 41.41
N ALA A 13 -18.46 40.49 41.67
CA ALA A 13 -18.87 39.42 40.78
C ALA A 13 -19.15 39.99 39.39
N ARG A 14 -18.38 39.54 38.38
CA ARG A 14 -18.75 39.72 36.97
C ARG A 14 -20.09 39.00 36.77
N ARG A 15 -21.14 39.80 36.57
CA ARG A 15 -22.52 39.35 36.35
C ARG A 15 -22.58 38.38 35.17
N LYS A 16 -23.24 37.24 35.35
CA LYS A 16 -23.41 36.21 34.31
C LYS A 16 -24.42 36.67 33.26
N ILE A 17 -24.17 36.27 32.01
CA ILE A 17 -24.89 36.66 30.78
C ILE A 17 -26.38 36.22 30.81
N ASP A 18 -26.69 35.27 31.69
CA ASP A 18 -27.94 34.54 31.76
C ASP A 18 -29.07 35.35 32.44
N GLU A 19 -28.73 36.47 33.12
CA GLU A 19 -29.67 37.32 33.88
C GLU A 19 -30.28 38.48 33.06
N GLU A 20 -29.80 38.75 31.84
CA GLU A 20 -30.43 39.73 30.94
C GLU A 20 -31.25 38.99 29.88
N ASN A 21 -32.57 39.22 29.84
CA ASN A 21 -33.51 38.82 28.77
C ASN A 21 -33.02 39.23 27.35
N ARG A 22 -32.02 38.53 26.81
CA ARG A 22 -31.37 38.75 25.50
C ARG A 22 -31.90 37.79 24.44
N SER A 23 -33.15 37.39 24.57
CA SER A 23 -33.87 36.63 23.55
C SER A 23 -34.52 37.58 22.54
N PHE A 24 -34.51 37.19 21.28
CA PHE A 24 -35.22 37.91 20.24
C PHE A 24 -36.73 37.86 20.49
N GLN A 25 -37.40 39.01 20.48
CA GLN A 25 -38.85 39.07 20.67
C GLN A 25 -39.56 39.10 19.33
N LYS A 26 -40.59 38.26 19.16
CA LYS A 26 -41.39 38.20 17.93
C LYS A 26 -42.01 39.56 17.58
N SER A 27 -42.37 40.36 18.58
CA SER A 27 -42.93 41.70 18.40
C SER A 27 -42.01 42.65 17.64
N TRP A 28 -40.69 42.46 17.70
CA TRP A 28 -39.72 43.29 16.96
C TRP A 28 -39.85 43.16 15.44
N THR A 29 -40.48 42.08 14.97
CA THR A 29 -40.82 41.91 13.56
C THR A 29 -41.86 42.93 13.12
N GLU A 30 -42.92 43.08 13.91
CA GLU A 30 -44.00 44.04 13.66
C GLU A 30 -43.57 45.47 13.97
N ASP A 31 -42.89 45.66 15.09
CA ASP A 31 -42.51 46.98 15.59
C ASP A 31 -41.38 47.61 14.76
N PHE A 32 -40.41 46.82 14.29
CA PHE A 32 -39.14 47.33 13.74
C PHE A 32 -38.68 46.68 12.44
N PHE A 33 -39.45 45.75 11.84
CA PHE A 33 -39.03 44.98 10.64
C PHE A 33 -37.74 44.17 10.85
N PHE A 34 -37.58 43.53 12.02
CA PHE A 34 -36.47 42.62 12.26
C PHE A 34 -36.90 41.16 12.29
N ILE A 35 -36.03 40.26 11.85
CA ILE A 35 -36.17 38.82 12.04
C ILE A 35 -34.91 38.25 12.69
N LEU A 36 -35.02 37.07 13.28
CA LEU A 36 -33.89 36.24 13.65
C LEU A 36 -33.78 35.10 12.63
N PRO A 37 -32.74 35.08 11.76
CA PRO A 37 -32.54 33.98 10.82
C PRO A 37 -32.40 32.64 11.54
N ASP A 38 -32.95 31.57 10.96
CA ASP A 38 -32.93 30.24 11.56
C ASP A 38 -31.57 29.55 11.33
N ARG A 39 -30.56 29.95 12.13
CA ARG A 39 -29.20 29.37 12.14
C ARG A 39 -28.54 29.51 13.51
N PRO A 40 -27.58 28.62 13.87
CA PRO A 40 -26.87 28.72 15.14
C PRO A 40 -26.17 30.09 15.28
N ASN A 41 -26.27 30.72 16.46
CA ASN A 41 -25.70 32.04 16.77
C ASN A 41 -26.17 33.18 15.83
N ALA A 42 -27.40 33.08 15.29
CA ALA A 42 -27.96 34.13 14.46
C ALA A 42 -28.03 35.49 15.18
N ARG A 43 -27.82 36.55 14.40
CA ARG A 43 -27.98 37.93 14.85
C ARG A 43 -29.27 38.51 14.26
N PRO A 44 -29.99 39.38 15.00
CA PRO A 44 -31.16 40.08 14.47
C PRO A 44 -30.80 40.84 13.21
N MET A 45 -31.60 40.67 12.16
CA MET A 45 -31.41 41.27 10.85
C MET A 45 -32.61 42.13 10.47
N CYS A 46 -32.37 43.33 9.95
CA CYS A 46 -33.39 44.20 9.38
C CYS A 46 -33.81 43.68 8.02
N ILE A 47 -35.09 43.36 7.79
CA ILE A 47 -35.56 42.85 6.48
C ILE A 47 -35.73 43.95 5.42
N ILE A 48 -35.55 45.22 5.80
CA ILE A 48 -35.59 46.36 4.87
C ILE A 48 -34.24 46.53 4.16
N CYS A 49 -33.14 46.57 4.93
CA CYS A 49 -31.78 46.83 4.40
C CYS A 49 -30.79 45.68 4.59
N GLN A 50 -31.21 44.56 5.18
CA GLN A 50 -30.42 43.35 5.41
C GLN A 50 -29.21 43.52 6.36
N GLU A 51 -29.11 44.65 7.06
CA GLU A 51 -28.08 44.86 8.08
C GLU A 51 -28.38 44.08 9.38
N THR A 52 -27.33 43.55 10.02
CA THR A 52 -27.45 42.84 11.30
C THR A 52 -27.02 43.69 12.49
N VAL A 53 -27.68 43.50 13.63
CA VAL A 53 -27.31 44.14 14.90
C VAL A 53 -26.43 43.17 15.72
N SER A 54 -25.30 43.67 16.23
CA SER A 54 -24.27 42.87 16.92
C SER A 54 -24.72 42.27 18.25
N VAL A 55 -25.66 42.91 18.96
CA VAL A 55 -26.15 42.46 20.27
C VAL A 55 -27.68 42.44 20.28
N ILE A 56 -28.27 41.31 20.69
CA ILE A 56 -29.72 41.07 20.78
C ILE A 56 -30.32 41.90 21.91
N LYS A 57 -30.54 43.19 21.66
CA LYS A 57 -31.12 44.17 22.58
C LYS A 57 -32.15 45.03 21.85
N SER A 58 -33.32 45.21 22.47
CA SER A 58 -34.41 46.03 21.93
C SER A 58 -33.96 47.43 21.54
N GLY A 59 -33.13 48.07 22.38
CA GLY A 59 -32.59 49.41 22.11
C GLY A 59 -31.75 49.51 20.82
N ASN A 60 -31.07 48.43 20.42
CA ASN A 60 -30.26 48.46 19.19
C ASN A 60 -31.12 48.26 17.94
N VAL A 61 -32.09 47.35 17.99
CA VAL A 61 -33.05 47.10 16.92
C VAL A 61 -33.93 48.34 16.69
N LYS A 62 -34.46 48.91 17.78
CA LYS A 62 -35.24 50.15 17.78
C LYS A 62 -34.43 51.32 17.23
N ARG A 63 -33.20 51.55 17.72
CA ARG A 63 -32.33 52.62 17.22
C ARG A 63 -32.06 52.48 15.73
N HIS A 64 -31.75 51.27 15.24
CA HIS A 64 -31.54 51.04 13.81
C HIS A 64 -32.79 51.42 12.99
N PHE A 65 -33.97 50.97 13.42
CA PHE A 65 -35.21 51.27 12.70
C PHE A 65 -35.53 52.78 12.73
N GLU A 66 -35.42 53.41 13.91
CA GLU A 66 -35.70 54.84 14.10
C GLU A 66 -34.77 55.75 13.29
N THR A 67 -33.47 55.40 13.18
CA THR A 67 -32.51 56.26 12.48
C THR A 67 -32.47 56.03 10.97
N LYS A 68 -32.82 54.83 10.49
CA LYS A 68 -32.68 54.49 9.05
C LYS A 68 -33.99 54.35 8.30
N HIS A 69 -35.09 53.99 8.95
CA HIS A 69 -36.29 53.50 8.27
C HIS A 69 -37.60 54.14 8.74
N ALA A 70 -37.65 54.66 9.97
CA ALA A 70 -38.92 55.06 10.60
C ALA A 70 -39.67 56.15 9.86
N GLU A 71 -38.99 57.16 9.30
CA GLU A 71 -39.64 58.26 8.57
C GLU A 71 -40.51 57.74 7.41
N TYR A 72 -39.91 56.93 6.54
CA TYR A 72 -40.61 56.36 5.39
C TYR A 72 -41.60 55.25 5.79
N TYR A 73 -41.17 54.31 6.64
CA TYR A 73 -41.96 53.11 6.93
C TYR A 73 -43.10 53.36 7.92
N ASN A 74 -43.00 54.30 8.86
CA ASN A 74 -44.15 54.64 9.71
C ASN A 74 -45.17 55.52 8.98
N ALA A 75 -44.74 56.36 8.03
CA ALA A 75 -45.65 57.17 7.23
C ALA A 75 -46.45 56.33 6.22
N ASN A 76 -45.80 55.40 5.53
CA ASN A 76 -46.43 54.58 4.49
C ASN A 76 -47.00 53.25 4.99
N TYR A 77 -46.49 52.73 6.11
CA TYR A 77 -46.90 51.45 6.70
C TYR A 77 -47.06 51.58 8.22
N PRO A 78 -48.13 52.26 8.70
CA PRO A 78 -48.30 52.57 10.12
C PRO A 78 -48.22 51.33 11.03
N PRO A 79 -47.62 51.42 12.23
CA PRO A 79 -47.59 50.32 13.19
C PRO A 79 -48.98 49.74 13.45
N LYS A 80 -49.07 48.40 13.54
CA LYS A 80 -50.33 47.64 13.75
C LYS A 80 -51.39 47.82 12.65
N SER A 81 -51.02 48.30 11.45
CA SER A 81 -51.91 48.32 10.28
C SER A 81 -51.80 47.04 9.45
N GLU A 82 -52.86 46.69 8.73
CA GLU A 82 -52.85 45.59 7.75
C GLU A 82 -51.81 45.80 6.65
N LEU A 83 -51.63 47.05 6.20
CA LEU A 83 -50.63 47.43 5.21
C LEU A 83 -49.20 47.09 5.67
N ARG A 84 -48.90 47.30 6.97
CA ARG A 84 -47.60 46.96 7.54
C ARG A 84 -47.40 45.45 7.61
N SER A 85 -48.41 44.72 8.06
CA SER A 85 -48.37 43.25 8.10
C SER A 85 -48.13 42.66 6.70
N HIS A 86 -48.86 43.11 5.67
CA HIS A 86 -48.64 42.70 4.29
C HIS A 86 -47.23 43.04 3.78
N LYS A 87 -46.69 44.21 4.13
CA LYS A 87 -45.34 44.60 3.74
C LYS A 87 -44.27 43.74 4.40
N ILE A 88 -44.44 43.43 5.68
CA ILE A 88 -43.57 42.52 6.42
C ILE A 88 -43.58 41.14 5.77
N ASP A 89 -44.75 40.61 5.41
CA ASP A 89 -44.87 39.30 4.78
C ASP A 89 -44.26 39.26 3.37
N ALA A 90 -44.41 40.33 2.58
CA ALA A 90 -43.75 40.48 1.29
C ALA A 90 -42.21 40.51 1.41
N LEU A 91 -41.68 41.26 2.38
CA LEU A 91 -40.23 41.34 2.63
C LEU A 91 -39.66 40.03 3.18
N LYS A 92 -40.38 39.35 4.09
CA LYS A 92 -40.04 37.99 4.56
C LYS A 92 -40.00 37.00 3.40
N SER A 93 -41.01 37.02 2.53
CA SER A 93 -41.09 36.11 1.37
C SER A 93 -39.94 36.35 0.39
N SER A 94 -39.58 37.61 0.12
CA SER A 94 -38.43 37.98 -0.71
C SER A 94 -37.10 37.54 -0.09
N PHE A 95 -36.94 37.69 1.23
CA PHE A 95 -35.77 37.22 1.97
C PHE A 95 -35.65 35.70 1.93
N VAL A 96 -36.73 34.96 2.17
CA VAL A 96 -36.75 33.49 2.12
C VAL A 96 -36.43 32.99 0.71
N ALA A 97 -36.98 33.61 -0.34
CA ALA A 97 -36.67 33.27 -1.72
C ALA A 97 -35.18 33.49 -2.04
N SER A 98 -34.62 34.64 -1.66
CA SER A 98 -33.21 34.97 -1.86
C SER A 98 -32.28 34.01 -1.08
N SER A 99 -32.61 33.74 0.18
CA SER A 99 -31.88 32.78 1.00
C SER A 99 -31.95 31.36 0.43
N SER A 100 -33.12 30.93 -0.05
CA SER A 100 -33.30 29.62 -0.69
C SER A 100 -32.47 29.49 -1.97
N LEU A 101 -32.40 30.53 -2.79
CA LEU A 101 -31.56 30.56 -3.99
C LEU A 101 -30.07 30.45 -3.64
N MET A 102 -29.60 31.19 -2.63
CA MET A 102 -28.21 31.09 -2.17
C MET A 102 -27.90 29.71 -1.56
N THR A 103 -28.81 29.13 -0.78
CA THR A 103 -28.65 27.77 -0.26
C THR A 103 -28.59 26.76 -1.40
N LYS A 104 -29.51 26.81 -2.37
CA LYS A 104 -29.51 25.92 -3.55
C LYS A 104 -28.22 26.05 -4.37
N ALA A 105 -27.77 27.27 -4.65
CA ALA A 105 -26.52 27.51 -5.36
C ALA A 105 -25.31 26.93 -4.60
N THR A 106 -25.26 27.12 -3.28
CA THR A 106 -24.21 26.54 -2.42
C THR A 106 -24.25 25.02 -2.40
N THR A 107 -25.45 24.42 -2.38
CA THR A 107 -25.62 22.95 -2.45
C THR A 107 -25.18 22.39 -3.81
N THR A 108 -25.56 23.02 -4.93
CA THR A 108 -25.09 22.62 -6.26
C THR A 108 -23.57 22.69 -6.34
N GLN A 109 -22.99 23.77 -5.84
CA GLN A 109 -21.56 24.00 -5.83
C GLN A 109 -20.78 22.97 -4.99
N SER A 110 -21.34 22.55 -3.86
CA SER A 110 -20.85 21.42 -3.07
C SER A 110 -20.93 20.11 -3.86
N ASN A 111 -22.09 19.82 -4.46
CA ASN A 111 -22.31 18.56 -5.19
C ASN A 111 -21.35 18.39 -6.37
N VAL A 112 -21.10 19.45 -7.15
CA VAL A 112 -20.14 19.37 -8.28
C VAL A 112 -18.69 19.21 -7.79
N THR A 113 -18.36 19.74 -6.62
CA THR A 113 -17.03 19.56 -6.01
C THR A 113 -16.85 18.11 -5.52
N GLU A 114 -17.87 17.54 -4.90
CA GLU A 114 -17.84 16.14 -4.48
C GLU A 114 -17.79 15.19 -5.69
N ALA A 115 -18.54 15.49 -6.76
CA ALA A 115 -18.47 14.75 -8.02
C ALA A 115 -17.03 14.77 -8.59
N SER A 116 -16.37 15.93 -8.57
CA SER A 116 -14.96 16.07 -8.96
C SER A 116 -14.03 15.18 -8.12
N LEU A 117 -14.17 15.17 -6.78
CA LEU A 117 -13.42 14.25 -5.90
C LEU A 117 -13.63 12.79 -6.29
N ARG A 118 -14.88 12.37 -6.51
CA ARG A 118 -15.22 10.98 -6.86
C ARG A 118 -14.63 10.56 -8.21
N ILE A 119 -14.65 11.44 -9.21
CA ILE A 119 -14.06 11.18 -10.52
C ILE A 119 -12.53 11.04 -10.40
N VAL A 120 -11.89 11.93 -9.67
CA VAL A 120 -10.44 11.89 -9.46
C VAL A 120 -10.02 10.65 -8.67
N TRP A 121 -10.82 10.22 -7.69
CA TRP A 121 -10.62 8.95 -7.00
C TRP A 121 -10.58 7.79 -7.98
N VAL A 122 -11.58 7.67 -8.86
CA VAL A 122 -11.64 6.62 -9.90
C VAL A 122 -10.41 6.69 -10.82
N LEU A 123 -10.05 7.88 -11.31
CA LEU A 123 -8.85 8.05 -12.15
C LEU A 123 -7.58 7.58 -11.44
N GLY A 124 -7.41 7.95 -10.17
CA GLY A 124 -6.27 7.53 -9.37
C GLY A 124 -6.23 6.01 -9.14
N ARG A 125 -7.39 5.37 -8.87
CA ARG A 125 -7.50 3.90 -8.78
C ARG A 125 -7.07 3.19 -10.06
N HIS A 126 -7.34 3.80 -11.21
CA HIS A 126 -6.93 3.30 -12.52
C HIS A 126 -5.57 3.84 -13.01
N LYS A 127 -4.80 4.51 -12.13
CA LYS A 127 -3.43 4.99 -12.40
C LYS A 127 -3.38 5.98 -13.58
N LYS A 128 -4.49 6.67 -13.85
CA LYS A 128 -4.65 7.62 -14.97
C LYS A 128 -3.96 8.95 -14.71
N ALA A 129 -3.68 9.68 -15.78
CA ALA A 129 -3.06 11.00 -15.68
C ALA A 129 -4.09 12.03 -15.21
N PHE A 130 -3.65 13.11 -14.57
CA PHE A 130 -4.56 14.19 -14.13
C PHE A 130 -5.22 14.90 -15.32
N THR A 131 -4.54 14.94 -16.46
CA THR A 131 -5.06 15.46 -17.74
C THR A 131 -6.26 14.65 -18.26
N ASP A 132 -6.36 13.37 -17.91
CA ASP A 132 -7.47 12.50 -18.36
C ASP A 132 -8.81 12.95 -17.73
N ALA A 133 -8.78 13.75 -16.66
CA ALA A 133 -9.98 14.29 -16.03
C ALA A 133 -10.82 15.17 -16.97
N GLU A 134 -10.18 15.92 -17.86
CA GLU A 134 -10.86 16.73 -18.87
C GLU A 134 -11.52 15.86 -19.93
N VAL A 135 -10.83 14.80 -20.37
CA VAL A 135 -11.37 13.82 -21.32
C VAL A 135 -12.58 13.11 -20.72
N VAL A 136 -12.54 12.72 -19.43
CA VAL A 136 -13.71 12.13 -18.75
C VAL A 136 -14.88 13.11 -18.71
N LYS A 137 -14.62 14.39 -18.46
CA LYS A 137 -15.66 15.43 -18.51
C LYS A 137 -16.27 15.54 -19.91
N GLU A 138 -15.45 15.55 -20.95
CA GLU A 138 -15.90 15.58 -22.35
C GLU A 138 -16.76 14.36 -22.69
N CYS A 139 -16.34 13.15 -22.29
CA CYS A 139 -17.12 11.93 -22.48
C CYS A 139 -18.50 12.01 -21.80
N MET A 140 -18.54 12.48 -20.54
CA MET A 140 -19.80 12.64 -19.80
C MET A 140 -20.73 13.65 -20.47
N MET A 141 -20.20 14.77 -20.98
CA MET A 141 -20.96 15.80 -21.70
C MET A 141 -21.54 15.25 -23.00
N SER A 142 -20.70 14.58 -23.80
CA SER A 142 -21.09 13.97 -25.07
C SER A 142 -22.21 12.95 -24.88
N ALA A 143 -22.04 11.99 -23.97
CA ALA A 143 -23.07 11.01 -23.66
C ALA A 143 -24.36 11.64 -23.14
N SER A 144 -24.25 12.62 -22.24
CA SER A 144 -25.42 13.28 -21.63
C SER A 144 -26.23 14.09 -22.63
N SER A 145 -25.57 14.70 -23.63
CA SER A 145 -26.25 15.45 -24.70
C SER A 145 -27.14 14.58 -25.59
N VAL A 146 -26.88 13.26 -25.63
CA VAL A 146 -27.67 12.29 -26.40
C VAL A 146 -28.72 11.62 -25.51
N LEU A 147 -28.36 11.26 -24.27
CA LEU A 147 -29.23 10.49 -23.37
C LEU A 147 -30.31 11.34 -22.69
N PHE A 148 -30.03 12.62 -22.39
CA PHE A 148 -30.94 13.47 -21.65
C PHE A 148 -31.48 14.59 -22.53
N SER A 149 -32.82 14.67 -22.62
CA SER A 149 -33.52 15.71 -23.39
C SER A 149 -33.45 17.09 -22.72
N ASP A 150 -33.23 17.12 -21.39
CA ASP A 150 -33.09 18.34 -20.59
C ASP A 150 -31.62 18.80 -20.55
N LYS A 151 -31.37 20.05 -20.95
CA LYS A 151 -30.03 20.67 -20.96
C LYS A 151 -29.44 20.84 -19.57
N LYS A 152 -30.26 20.80 -18.52
CA LYS A 152 -29.81 21.00 -17.13
C LYS A 152 -28.76 19.99 -16.69
N CYS A 153 -28.84 18.72 -17.14
CA CYS A 153 -27.84 17.71 -16.84
C CYS A 153 -26.47 18.05 -17.43
N VAL A 154 -26.46 18.51 -18.69
CA VAL A 154 -25.26 18.92 -19.40
C VAL A 154 -24.64 20.16 -18.73
N GLU A 155 -25.45 21.15 -18.36
CA GLU A 155 -24.98 22.34 -17.62
C GLU A 155 -24.36 22.01 -16.26
N LEU A 156 -24.94 21.04 -15.52
CA LEU A 156 -24.38 20.59 -14.24
C LEU A 156 -23.03 19.88 -14.41
N ILE A 157 -22.88 19.06 -15.45
CA ILE A 157 -21.60 18.38 -15.75
C ILE A 157 -20.55 19.41 -16.17
N GLN A 158 -20.94 20.42 -16.95
CA GLN A 158 -20.05 21.51 -17.34
C GLN A 158 -19.50 22.26 -16.13
N GLN A 159 -20.26 22.38 -15.03
CA GLN A 159 -19.83 23.04 -13.81
C GLN A 159 -18.86 22.20 -12.96
N ILE A 160 -18.66 20.91 -13.23
CA ILE A 160 -17.74 20.06 -12.48
C ILE A 160 -16.29 20.52 -12.74
N PRO A 161 -15.52 20.90 -11.70
CA PRO A 161 -14.16 21.38 -11.88
C PRO A 161 -13.20 20.19 -12.05
N LEU A 162 -12.70 19.97 -13.27
CA LEU A 162 -11.87 18.82 -13.65
C LEU A 162 -10.63 19.20 -14.48
N SER A 163 -10.17 20.46 -14.39
CA SER A 163 -8.87 20.82 -14.98
C SER A 163 -7.76 19.95 -14.38
N ASP A 164 -6.66 19.78 -15.11
CA ASP A 164 -5.47 19.05 -14.67
C ASP A 164 -4.99 19.44 -13.24
N SER A 165 -4.91 20.74 -12.97
CA SER A 165 -4.54 21.38 -11.71
C SER A 165 -5.58 21.17 -10.62
N THR A 166 -6.86 21.11 -10.99
CA THR A 166 -7.92 20.75 -10.04
C THR A 166 -7.85 19.27 -9.70
N ALA A 167 -7.70 18.39 -10.69
CA ALA A 167 -7.56 16.97 -10.48
C ALA A 167 -6.35 16.64 -9.58
N SER A 168 -5.22 17.32 -9.77
CA SER A 168 -4.06 17.20 -8.86
C SER A 168 -4.42 17.59 -7.43
N ARG A 169 -5.03 18.77 -7.20
CA ARG A 169 -5.42 19.21 -5.85
C ARG A 169 -6.45 18.28 -5.19
N ARG A 170 -7.38 17.74 -5.98
CA ARG A 170 -8.36 16.75 -5.50
C ARG A 170 -7.68 15.45 -5.12
N ALA A 171 -6.68 15.01 -5.87
CA ALA A 171 -5.87 13.86 -5.52
C ALA A 171 -5.11 14.10 -4.20
N ASP A 172 -4.61 15.32 -3.96
CA ASP A 172 -3.99 15.67 -2.68
C ASP A 172 -5.00 15.58 -1.52
N ASP A 173 -6.19 16.19 -1.66
CA ASP A 173 -7.26 16.11 -0.66
C ASP A 173 -7.62 14.64 -0.31
N LEU A 174 -7.73 13.79 -1.33
CA LEU A 174 -8.08 12.37 -1.19
C LEU A 174 -6.95 11.58 -0.52
N ALA A 175 -5.70 11.77 -0.96
CA ALA A 175 -4.52 11.09 -0.45
C ALA A 175 -4.22 11.47 1.00
N ASP A 176 -4.43 12.74 1.36
CA ASP A 176 -4.29 13.22 2.74
C ASP A 176 -5.39 12.63 3.63
N ASN A 177 -6.62 12.51 3.13
CA ASN A 177 -7.71 11.91 3.90
C ASN A 177 -7.47 10.43 4.20
N VAL A 178 -7.21 9.60 3.18
CA VAL A 178 -6.97 8.15 3.39
C VAL A 178 -5.65 7.90 4.12
N GLY A 179 -4.64 8.73 3.88
CA GLY A 179 -3.38 8.69 4.63
C GLY A 179 -3.58 9.05 6.11
N GLY A 180 -4.39 10.07 6.39
CA GLY A 180 -4.74 10.45 7.75
C GLY A 180 -5.50 9.37 8.50
N GLN A 181 -6.38 8.63 7.83
CA GLN A 181 -7.05 7.45 8.39
C GLN A 181 -6.02 6.38 8.80
N LEU A 182 -5.14 5.97 7.88
CA LEU A 182 -4.08 5.00 8.16
C LEU A 182 -3.18 5.42 9.33
N ILE A 183 -2.72 6.68 9.35
CA ILE A 183 -1.88 7.20 10.43
C ILE A 183 -2.66 7.22 11.76
N SER A 184 -3.97 7.46 11.75
CA SER A 184 -4.81 7.39 12.95
C SER A 184 -4.83 5.96 13.51
N ASP A 185 -5.02 4.96 12.65
CA ASP A 185 -5.08 3.56 13.04
C ASP A 185 -3.70 3.07 13.55
N LEU A 186 -2.61 3.48 12.90
CA LEU A 186 -1.25 3.19 13.36
C LEU A 186 -0.88 3.86 14.70
N LYS A 187 -1.53 4.96 15.08
CA LYS A 187 -1.35 5.56 16.41
C LYS A 187 -2.06 4.75 17.48
N GLN A 188 -3.22 4.19 17.14
CA GLN A 188 -4.09 3.44 18.03
C GLN A 188 -3.63 1.99 18.22
N THR A 189 -3.03 1.37 17.19
CA THR A 189 -2.51 0.01 17.29
C THR A 189 -1.46 -0.13 18.39
N GLU A 190 -1.39 -1.32 19.00
CA GLU A 190 -0.36 -1.68 19.96
C GLU A 190 1.00 -1.84 19.27
N LEU A 191 1.01 -2.44 18.08
CA LEU A 191 2.23 -2.75 17.35
C LEU A 191 2.00 -2.70 15.83
N PHE A 192 3.09 -2.46 15.10
CA PHE A 192 3.14 -2.50 13.65
C PHE A 192 4.50 -3.00 13.17
N ALA A 193 4.57 -3.49 11.93
CA ALA A 193 5.80 -3.83 11.25
C ALA A 193 5.94 -3.03 9.96
N LEU A 194 7.17 -2.85 9.49
CA LEU A 194 7.47 -2.19 8.23
C LEU A 194 8.16 -3.14 7.25
N ALA A 195 7.80 -3.03 5.98
CA ALA A 195 8.58 -3.56 4.86
C ALA A 195 9.10 -2.37 4.04
N CYS A 196 10.42 -2.34 3.82
CA CYS A 196 11.11 -1.25 3.14
C CYS A 196 11.91 -1.80 1.96
N ASP A 197 11.69 -1.23 0.79
CA ASP A 197 12.44 -1.58 -0.41
C ASP A 197 12.77 -0.32 -1.20
N GLU A 198 13.86 -0.35 -1.96
CA GLU A 198 14.34 0.78 -2.73
C GLU A 198 14.31 0.47 -4.22
N SER A 199 13.79 1.41 -5.02
CA SER A 199 13.90 1.33 -6.47
C SER A 199 14.09 2.73 -7.07
N THR A 200 14.68 2.77 -8.26
CA THR A 200 14.92 4.02 -8.97
C THR A 200 13.78 4.27 -9.94
N ASP A 201 13.24 5.49 -9.93
CA ASP A 201 12.25 5.91 -10.92
C ASP A 201 12.89 6.30 -12.27
N ILE A 202 12.06 6.61 -13.27
CA ILE A 202 12.53 6.94 -14.63
C ILE A 202 13.36 8.23 -14.73
N THR A 203 13.46 9.01 -13.65
CA THR A 203 14.26 10.24 -13.56
C THR A 203 15.53 10.03 -12.73
N ASP A 204 15.95 8.78 -12.55
CA ASP A 204 17.11 8.37 -11.74
C ASP A 204 17.01 8.73 -10.26
N MET A 205 15.81 9.03 -9.77
CA MET A 205 15.57 9.31 -8.36
C MET A 205 15.29 8.01 -7.62
N SER A 206 16.10 7.72 -6.59
CA SER A 206 15.85 6.61 -5.68
C SER A 206 14.61 6.90 -4.83
N GLN A 207 13.71 5.92 -4.73
CA GLN A 207 12.45 6.00 -4.00
C GLN A 207 12.41 4.84 -2.99
N LEU A 208 12.35 5.17 -1.71
CA LEU A 208 12.12 4.21 -0.65
C LEU A 208 10.61 3.98 -0.51
N CYS A 209 10.15 2.80 -0.90
CA CYS A 209 8.78 2.36 -0.71
C CYS A 209 8.64 1.71 0.66
N VAL A 210 7.63 2.15 1.43
CA VAL A 210 7.39 1.67 2.79
C VAL A 210 5.95 1.14 2.88
N PHE A 211 5.81 -0.12 3.23
CA PHE A 211 4.55 -0.75 3.62
C PHE A 211 4.52 -0.93 5.13
N THR A 212 3.31 -0.88 5.69
CA THR A 212 3.05 -1.19 7.10
C THR A 212 2.13 -2.40 7.20
N ARG A 213 2.30 -3.18 8.26
CA ARG A 213 1.37 -4.24 8.64
C ARG A 213 1.08 -4.12 10.12
N PHE A 214 -0.19 -4.23 10.50
CA PHE A 214 -0.64 -4.09 11.88
C PHE A 214 -1.97 -4.82 12.09
N PHE A 215 -2.39 -4.95 13.35
CA PHE A 215 -3.70 -5.48 13.70
C PHE A 215 -4.60 -4.33 14.13
N ASP A 216 -5.74 -4.14 13.45
CA ASP A 216 -6.68 -3.04 13.71
C ASP A 216 -7.66 -3.32 14.88
N GLY A 217 -7.51 -4.47 15.55
CA GLY A 217 -8.44 -4.99 16.56
C GLY A 217 -9.40 -6.06 16.01
N HIS A 218 -9.52 -6.19 14.69
CA HIS A 218 -10.42 -7.12 14.02
C HIS A 218 -9.73 -7.98 12.95
N ASN A 219 -8.88 -7.39 12.12
CA ASN A 219 -8.16 -8.03 11.03
C ASN A 219 -6.71 -7.54 10.97
N PHE A 220 -5.85 -8.36 10.36
CA PHE A 220 -4.52 -7.91 9.97
C PHE A 220 -4.64 -7.04 8.73
N VAL A 221 -4.08 -5.84 8.79
CA VAL A 221 -4.10 -4.86 7.71
C VAL A 221 -2.69 -4.70 7.20
N GLU A 222 -2.51 -4.87 5.89
CA GLU A 222 -1.29 -4.56 5.18
C GLU A 222 -1.57 -3.38 4.25
N GLU A 223 -0.79 -2.30 4.35
CA GLU A 223 -1.11 -1.05 3.66
C GLU A 223 0.12 -0.27 3.22
N PHE A 224 -0.01 0.44 2.09
CA PHE A 224 1.02 1.37 1.60
C PHE A 224 1.13 2.58 2.53
N LEU A 225 2.25 2.68 3.25
CA LEU A 225 2.47 3.76 4.20
C LEU A 225 2.93 5.04 3.51
N THR A 226 4.02 4.97 2.75
CA THR A 226 4.60 6.15 2.09
C THR A 226 5.62 5.78 1.00
N LEU A 227 5.94 6.76 0.15
CA LEU A 227 7.08 6.75 -0.77
C LEU A 227 7.98 7.93 -0.42
N LEU A 228 9.24 7.66 -0.07
CA LEU A 228 10.19 8.68 0.37
C LEU A 228 11.29 8.85 -0.69
N PRO A 229 11.42 10.02 -1.31
CA PRO A 229 12.46 10.27 -2.29
C PRO A 229 13.83 10.45 -1.63
N LEU A 230 14.84 9.76 -2.14
CA LEU A 230 16.24 9.86 -1.73
C LEU A 230 17.04 10.59 -2.81
N ALA A 231 17.00 11.92 -2.78
CA ALA A 231 17.43 12.76 -3.90
C ALA A 231 18.95 12.83 -4.16
N LYS A 232 19.78 12.36 -3.23
CA LYS A 232 21.26 12.52 -3.33
C LYS A 232 21.99 11.21 -3.12
N GLN A 233 21.90 10.66 -1.91
CA GLN A 233 22.62 9.47 -1.49
C GLN A 233 21.64 8.49 -0.86
N THR A 234 21.97 7.22 -0.95
CA THR A 234 21.14 6.08 -0.50
C THR A 234 21.88 5.27 0.58
N ARG A 235 22.74 5.91 1.38
CA ARG A 235 23.42 5.23 2.48
C ARG A 235 22.41 4.95 3.59
N GLY A 236 22.74 3.99 4.47
CA GLY A 236 21.85 3.65 5.59
C GLY A 236 21.47 4.84 6.49
N GLU A 237 22.32 5.86 6.59
CA GLU A 237 22.00 7.11 7.29
C GLU A 237 20.95 7.95 6.57
N ASP A 238 21.02 8.04 5.24
CA ASP A 238 20.10 8.82 4.42
C ASP A 238 18.70 8.18 4.46
N VAL A 239 18.64 6.84 4.34
CA VAL A 239 17.42 6.04 4.48
C VAL A 239 16.83 6.19 5.88
N PHE A 240 17.66 6.03 6.93
CA PHE A 240 17.24 6.19 8.33
C PHE A 240 16.70 7.60 8.61
N SER A 241 17.37 8.64 8.11
CA SER A 241 16.96 10.02 8.29
C SER A 241 15.61 10.28 7.62
N ALA A 242 15.42 9.84 6.38
CA ALA A 242 14.15 9.99 5.67
C ALA A 242 13.00 9.28 6.40
N LEU A 243 13.20 8.02 6.80
CA LEU A 243 12.17 7.25 7.51
C LEU A 243 11.87 7.84 8.89
N SER A 244 12.89 8.21 9.66
CA SER A 244 12.73 8.78 11.01
C SER A 244 12.03 10.15 10.97
N GLN A 245 12.37 11.00 10.00
CA GLN A 245 11.68 12.28 9.80
C GLN A 245 10.20 12.08 9.46
N PHE A 246 9.88 11.12 8.59
CA PHE A 246 8.51 10.76 8.27
C PHE A 246 7.76 10.26 9.51
N MET A 247 8.32 9.31 10.26
CA MET A 247 7.69 8.76 11.47
C MET A 247 7.45 9.85 12.53
N HIS A 248 8.44 10.72 12.75
CA HIS A 248 8.30 11.85 13.67
C HIS A 248 7.21 12.83 13.21
N ALA A 249 7.20 13.22 11.93
CA ALA A 249 6.17 14.12 11.38
C ALA A 249 4.77 13.51 11.43
N ALA A 250 4.65 12.20 11.23
CA ALA A 250 3.40 11.47 11.36
C ALA A 250 2.98 11.25 12.82
N GLY A 251 3.89 11.41 13.78
CA GLY A 251 3.67 11.11 15.20
C GLY A 251 3.53 9.61 15.48
N LEU A 252 4.30 8.78 14.76
CA LEU A 252 4.35 7.34 14.97
C LEU A 252 5.42 6.99 16.01
N ASP A 253 5.05 6.14 16.97
CA ASP A 253 5.95 5.68 18.01
C ASP A 253 6.81 4.51 17.50
N VAL A 254 8.12 4.75 17.38
CA VAL A 254 9.09 3.74 16.92
C VAL A 254 9.17 2.56 17.89
N THR A 255 8.86 2.74 19.17
CA THR A 255 8.90 1.66 20.18
C THR A 255 7.80 0.61 19.97
N LYS A 256 6.73 0.95 19.24
CA LYS A 256 5.68 0.02 18.81
C LYS A 256 6.04 -0.80 17.57
N MET A 257 7.17 -0.49 16.91
CA MET A 257 7.59 -1.23 15.73
C MET A 257 8.17 -2.59 16.13
N VAL A 258 7.45 -3.67 15.81
CA VAL A 258 7.87 -5.04 16.15
C VAL A 258 8.90 -5.59 15.17
N SER A 259 8.79 -5.22 13.89
CA SER A 259 9.64 -5.75 12.84
C SER A 259 9.92 -4.79 11.70
N LEU A 260 11.09 -4.97 11.08
CA LEU A 260 11.53 -4.29 9.87
C LEU A 260 12.07 -5.31 8.85
N THR A 261 11.45 -5.40 7.68
CA THR A 261 11.89 -6.28 6.59
C THR A 261 12.48 -5.46 5.43
N THR A 262 13.65 -5.83 4.93
CA THR A 262 14.33 -5.13 3.83
C THR A 262 14.89 -6.07 2.76
N ASP A 263 15.30 -5.55 1.61
CA ASP A 263 15.96 -6.25 0.50
C ASP A 263 17.36 -6.82 0.82
N GLY A 264 17.87 -6.56 2.03
CA GLY A 264 19.19 -7.01 2.46
C GLY A 264 20.37 -6.20 1.93
N ALA A 265 20.17 -5.11 1.20
CA ALA A 265 21.27 -4.29 0.69
C ALA A 265 22.16 -3.77 1.82
N PRO A 266 23.47 -3.51 1.57
CA PRO A 266 24.39 -3.01 2.60
C PRO A 266 23.92 -1.71 3.27
N ALA A 267 23.23 -0.84 2.55
CA ALA A 267 22.62 0.37 3.11
C ALA A 267 21.51 0.06 4.12
N MET A 268 20.77 -1.04 3.93
CA MET A 268 19.71 -1.48 4.82
C MET A 268 20.27 -2.26 6.03
N THR A 269 21.12 -3.26 5.79
CA THR A 269 21.51 -4.26 6.80
C THR A 269 22.95 -4.15 7.29
N GLY A 270 23.73 -3.17 6.79
CA GLY A 270 25.14 -3.00 7.16
C GLY A 270 25.34 -2.90 8.67
N LYS A 271 26.28 -3.70 9.20
CA LYS A 271 26.46 -3.93 10.64
C LYS A 271 26.59 -2.66 11.48
N ASP A 272 27.34 -1.67 10.98
CA ASP A 272 27.63 -0.45 11.76
C ASP A 272 26.79 0.76 11.35
N ARG A 273 26.37 0.82 10.08
CA ARG A 273 25.82 2.04 9.47
C ARG A 273 24.50 1.85 8.73
N GLY A 274 23.99 0.62 8.66
CA GLY A 274 22.74 0.29 7.97
C GLY A 274 21.51 0.84 8.68
N LEU A 275 20.41 0.96 7.93
CA LEU A 275 19.09 1.33 8.45
C LEU A 275 18.72 0.48 9.68
N VAL A 276 18.83 -0.85 9.56
CA VAL A 276 18.44 -1.81 10.61
C VAL A 276 19.22 -1.56 11.90
N THR A 277 20.53 -1.36 11.81
CA THR A 277 21.37 -1.08 13.00
C THR A 277 20.93 0.20 13.69
N ARG A 278 20.65 1.26 12.92
CA ARG A 278 20.20 2.55 13.46
C ARG A 278 18.80 2.46 14.08
N MET A 279 17.88 1.73 13.46
CA MET A 279 16.55 1.50 14.01
C MET A 279 16.61 0.64 15.29
N LYS A 280 17.50 -0.35 15.35
CA LYS A 280 17.74 -1.15 16.57
C LYS A 280 18.28 -0.31 17.73
N ALA A 281 19.00 0.78 17.46
CA ALA A 281 19.43 1.70 18.52
C ALA A 281 18.25 2.44 19.17
N LEU A 282 17.16 2.69 18.42
CA LEU A 282 15.92 3.29 18.94
C LEU A 282 14.96 2.27 19.55
N GLN A 283 14.92 1.06 18.97
CA GLN A 283 14.12 -0.05 19.44
C GLN A 283 14.99 -1.32 19.53
N PRO A 284 15.62 -1.59 20.68
CA PRO A 284 16.57 -2.70 20.85
C PRO A 284 15.99 -4.09 20.52
N ASN A 285 14.67 -4.23 20.70
CA ASN A 285 13.95 -5.49 20.48
C ASN A 285 13.38 -5.62 19.07
N LEU A 286 13.81 -4.78 18.13
CA LEU A 286 13.34 -4.80 16.75
C LEU A 286 13.77 -6.09 16.04
N VAL A 287 12.78 -6.85 15.58
CA VAL A 287 13.03 -8.05 14.76
C VAL A 287 13.24 -7.64 13.31
N ALA A 288 14.48 -7.67 12.86
CA ALA A 288 14.83 -7.29 11.50
C ALA A 288 15.12 -8.50 10.61
N TYR A 289 14.48 -8.54 9.45
CA TYR A 289 14.67 -9.60 8.46
C TYR A 289 15.15 -9.07 7.11
N HIS A 290 15.98 -9.88 6.48
CA HIS A 290 16.20 -9.79 5.05
C HIS A 290 15.07 -10.58 4.38
N CYS A 291 14.35 -9.92 3.47
CA CYS A 291 13.27 -10.45 2.65
C CYS A 291 13.57 -11.87 2.14
N ILE A 292 12.67 -12.81 2.44
CA ILE A 292 12.79 -14.23 2.06
C ILE A 292 12.95 -14.40 0.54
N ILE A 293 12.25 -13.59 -0.26
CA ILE A 293 12.31 -13.66 -1.73
C ILE A 293 13.71 -13.28 -2.21
N HIS A 294 14.26 -12.15 -1.74
CA HIS A 294 15.62 -11.72 -2.05
C HIS A 294 16.67 -12.74 -1.58
N GLN A 295 16.53 -13.28 -0.37
CA GLN A 295 17.42 -14.35 0.11
C GLN A 295 17.38 -15.60 -0.77
N SER A 296 16.19 -16.05 -1.18
CA SER A 296 16.04 -17.24 -2.04
C SER A 296 16.70 -17.04 -3.41
N ALA A 297 16.61 -15.84 -3.98
CA ALA A 297 17.28 -15.49 -5.21
C ALA A 297 18.80 -15.48 -5.06
N LEU A 298 19.32 -15.00 -3.92
CA LEU A 298 20.76 -14.99 -3.63
C LEU A 298 21.35 -16.39 -3.40
N CYS A 299 20.57 -17.34 -2.87
CA CYS A 299 21.03 -18.74 -2.73
C CYS A 299 21.36 -19.37 -4.08
N SER A 300 20.65 -18.94 -5.12
CA SER A 300 20.66 -19.59 -6.43
C SER A 300 21.72 -19.03 -7.38
N LYS A 301 22.78 -18.41 -6.84
CA LYS A 301 23.90 -17.94 -7.66
C LYS A 301 24.60 -19.14 -8.31
N LEU A 302 24.77 -19.04 -9.63
CA LEU A 302 25.44 -20.05 -10.43
C LEU A 302 26.95 -20.01 -10.17
N CYS A 303 27.59 -21.18 -10.15
CA CYS A 303 29.04 -21.28 -10.28
C CYS A 303 29.49 -20.85 -11.69
N ASP A 304 30.79 -20.61 -11.88
CA ASP A 304 31.33 -20.03 -13.10
C ASP A 304 30.96 -20.84 -14.36
N GLU A 305 31.00 -22.16 -14.28
CA GLU A 305 30.67 -23.06 -15.40
C GLU A 305 29.17 -23.00 -15.77
N LEU A 306 28.28 -23.05 -14.78
CA LEU A 306 26.83 -22.93 -15.02
C LEU A 306 26.46 -21.51 -15.48
N ALA A 307 27.15 -20.49 -14.97
CA ALA A 307 27.00 -19.10 -15.40
C ALA A 307 27.44 -18.90 -16.85
N GLU A 308 28.51 -19.57 -17.29
CA GLU A 308 28.96 -19.57 -18.68
C GLU A 308 27.92 -20.20 -19.61
N VAL A 309 27.35 -21.36 -19.24
CA VAL A 309 26.27 -22.01 -19.99
C VAL A 309 25.07 -21.05 -20.14
N MET A 310 24.63 -20.45 -19.03
CA MET A 310 23.54 -19.46 -19.06
C MET A 310 23.86 -18.23 -19.91
N SER A 311 25.07 -17.68 -19.79
CA SER A 311 25.50 -16.50 -20.55
C SER A 311 25.51 -16.79 -22.05
N THR A 312 26.00 -17.96 -22.44
CA THR A 312 26.03 -18.41 -23.84
C THR A 312 24.63 -18.60 -24.38
N LEU A 313 23.73 -19.22 -23.60
CA LEU A 313 22.31 -19.35 -23.94
C LEU A 313 21.63 -17.99 -24.15
N VAL A 314 21.86 -17.02 -23.26
CA VAL A 314 21.30 -15.66 -23.40
C VAL A 314 21.82 -14.97 -24.65
N LYS A 315 23.11 -15.11 -24.97
CA LYS A 315 23.69 -14.58 -26.22
C LYS A 315 23.06 -15.23 -27.46
N LEU A 316 22.80 -16.52 -27.43
CA LEU A 316 22.09 -17.24 -28.49
C LEU A 316 20.66 -16.71 -28.67
N MET A 317 19.89 -16.60 -27.60
CA MET A 317 18.52 -16.08 -27.68
C MET A 317 18.50 -14.64 -28.21
N ASN A 318 19.43 -13.79 -27.76
CA ASN A 318 19.57 -12.43 -28.29
C ASN A 318 19.96 -12.42 -29.77
N PHE A 319 20.80 -13.37 -30.21
CA PHE A 319 21.13 -13.54 -31.62
C PHE A 319 19.90 -13.85 -32.47
N LEU A 320 19.01 -14.72 -32.00
CA LEU A 320 17.79 -15.09 -32.72
C LEU A 320 16.70 -14.01 -32.65
N ARG A 321 16.55 -13.31 -31.53
CA ARG A 321 15.43 -12.39 -31.28
C ARG A 321 15.75 -10.90 -31.48
N CYS A 322 16.94 -10.45 -31.10
CA CYS A 322 17.25 -9.02 -30.96
C CYS A 322 18.18 -8.49 -32.05
N ASN A 323 19.08 -9.33 -32.56
CA ASN A 323 20.14 -8.84 -33.44
C ASN A 323 19.66 -8.48 -34.85
N SER A 324 18.58 -9.09 -35.33
CA SER A 324 18.00 -8.80 -36.65
C SER A 324 16.50 -9.05 -36.66
N SER A 325 15.72 -8.02 -37.00
CA SER A 325 14.26 -8.15 -37.14
C SER A 325 13.88 -9.08 -38.29
N LEU A 326 14.70 -9.17 -39.33
CA LEU A 326 14.52 -10.13 -40.42
C LEU A 326 14.75 -11.56 -39.91
N GLN A 327 15.85 -11.80 -39.21
CA GLN A 327 16.16 -13.12 -38.66
C GLN A 327 15.11 -13.59 -37.68
N HIS A 328 14.60 -12.70 -36.82
CA HIS A 328 13.51 -13.04 -35.90
C HIS A 328 12.22 -13.42 -36.63
N ARG A 329 11.84 -12.69 -37.69
CA ARG A 329 10.68 -13.07 -38.53
C ARG A 329 10.90 -14.42 -39.23
N LEU A 330 12.10 -14.66 -39.77
CA LEU A 330 12.45 -15.93 -40.41
C LEU A 330 12.41 -17.09 -39.41
N PHE A 331 12.93 -16.89 -38.21
CA PHE A 331 12.87 -17.88 -37.13
C PHE A 331 11.42 -18.22 -36.75
N ARG A 332 10.55 -17.21 -36.61
CA ARG A 332 9.13 -17.43 -36.32
C ARG A 332 8.41 -18.18 -37.45
N SER A 333 8.66 -17.82 -38.70
CA SER A 333 8.14 -18.56 -39.87
C SER A 333 8.59 -20.01 -39.84
N PHE A 334 9.88 -20.24 -39.56
CA PHE A 334 10.45 -21.58 -39.44
C PHE A 334 9.77 -22.40 -38.33
N LEU A 335 9.58 -21.83 -37.15
CA LEU A 335 8.85 -22.51 -36.05
C LEU A 335 7.40 -22.85 -36.41
N GLU A 336 6.72 -21.95 -37.13
CA GLU A 336 5.36 -22.20 -37.64
C GLU A 336 5.35 -23.33 -38.68
N GLU A 337 6.34 -23.37 -39.59
CA GLU A 337 6.51 -24.44 -40.58
C GLU A 337 6.80 -25.80 -39.94
N MET A 338 7.62 -25.83 -38.88
CA MET A 338 7.93 -27.04 -38.11
C MET A 338 6.79 -27.47 -37.17
N SER A 339 5.70 -26.69 -37.09
CA SER A 339 4.61 -26.91 -36.13
C SER A 339 5.13 -27.03 -34.69
N ALA A 340 6.13 -26.22 -34.34
CA ALA A 340 6.78 -26.24 -33.04
C ALA A 340 5.80 -25.90 -31.92
N GLU A 341 6.05 -26.42 -30.71
CA GLU A 341 5.17 -26.24 -29.54
C GLU A 341 4.96 -24.74 -29.19
N PHE A 342 5.97 -23.92 -29.42
CA PHE A 342 5.91 -22.48 -29.18
C PHE A 342 6.33 -21.71 -30.44
N GLY A 343 5.58 -20.66 -30.78
CA GLY A 343 5.86 -19.81 -31.95
C GLY A 343 6.95 -18.74 -31.76
N ASP A 344 7.59 -18.63 -30.58
CA ASP A 344 8.73 -17.73 -30.33
C ASP A 344 9.43 -18.04 -29.00
N LEU A 345 10.73 -17.74 -28.91
CA LEU A 345 11.51 -17.80 -27.68
C LEU A 345 11.15 -16.66 -26.71
N LEU A 346 11.45 -16.81 -25.42
CA LEU A 346 11.32 -15.73 -24.43
C LEU A 346 12.63 -14.95 -24.30
N LEU A 347 12.53 -13.63 -24.05
CA LEU A 347 13.69 -12.79 -23.80
C LEU A 347 14.02 -12.85 -22.32
N HIS A 348 15.30 -13.05 -22.01
CA HIS A 348 15.80 -12.94 -20.66
C HIS A 348 15.80 -11.47 -20.22
N ASN A 349 15.27 -11.20 -19.04
CA ASN A 349 15.47 -9.91 -18.37
C ASN A 349 16.17 -10.19 -17.04
N ASP A 350 17.40 -9.68 -16.90
CA ASP A 350 18.27 -9.89 -15.72
C ASP A 350 17.60 -9.47 -14.41
N VAL A 351 16.63 -8.54 -14.47
CA VAL A 351 15.98 -7.93 -13.30
C VAL A 351 15.00 -8.87 -12.60
N ARG A 352 14.59 -10.01 -13.20
CA ARG A 352 13.61 -10.91 -12.57
C ARG A 352 13.99 -12.38 -12.70
N TRP A 353 14.33 -13.00 -11.57
CA TRP A 353 14.63 -14.43 -11.45
C TRP A 353 13.57 -15.35 -12.07
N LEU A 354 12.28 -14.98 -11.95
CA LEU A 354 11.13 -15.67 -12.56
C LEU A 354 11.19 -15.78 -14.11
N SER A 355 12.04 -14.99 -14.78
CA SER A 355 12.24 -15.10 -16.23
C SER A 355 13.16 -16.27 -16.59
N LYS A 356 14.15 -16.60 -15.76
CA LYS A 356 15.16 -17.63 -16.08
C LYS A 356 14.55 -19.01 -16.27
N GLY A 357 13.73 -19.48 -15.33
CA GLY A 357 13.10 -20.80 -15.43
C GLY A 357 12.23 -20.96 -16.67
N ARG A 358 11.34 -19.99 -16.93
CA ARG A 358 10.46 -20.03 -18.12
C ARG A 358 11.20 -19.88 -19.44
N VAL A 359 12.27 -19.07 -19.45
CA VAL A 359 13.13 -18.90 -20.62
C VAL A 359 13.87 -20.21 -20.93
N LEU A 360 14.42 -20.86 -19.90
CA LEU A 360 15.09 -22.15 -20.02
C LEU A 360 14.16 -23.26 -20.48
N GLU A 361 13.00 -23.40 -19.85
CA GLU A 361 11.97 -24.38 -20.22
C GLU A 361 11.54 -24.22 -21.68
N ARG A 362 11.24 -22.98 -22.10
CA ARG A 362 10.85 -22.73 -23.49
C ARG A 362 11.98 -23.01 -24.47
N PHE A 363 13.21 -22.63 -24.14
CA PHE A 363 14.35 -22.94 -24.99
C PHE A 363 14.56 -24.45 -25.11
N TRP A 364 14.45 -25.19 -24.00
CA TRP A 364 14.62 -26.63 -23.98
C TRP A 364 13.65 -27.35 -24.90
N ASN A 365 12.37 -26.95 -24.88
CA ASN A 365 11.34 -27.52 -25.76
C ASN A 365 11.58 -27.20 -27.25
N LEU A 366 12.18 -26.05 -27.54
CA LEU A 366 12.50 -25.62 -28.91
C LEU A 366 13.94 -25.97 -29.34
N ARG A 367 14.71 -26.73 -28.55
CA ARG A 367 16.18 -26.81 -28.77
C ARG A 367 16.53 -27.42 -30.14
N GLU A 368 15.77 -28.42 -30.57
CA GLU A 368 15.99 -29.13 -31.83
C GLU A 368 15.63 -28.22 -33.01
N ASP A 369 14.48 -27.54 -32.95
CA ASP A 369 14.09 -26.54 -33.96
C ASP A 369 15.12 -25.40 -34.05
N VAL A 370 15.66 -24.98 -32.90
CA VAL A 370 16.73 -23.97 -32.84
C VAL A 370 18.00 -24.49 -33.50
N ALA A 371 18.39 -25.75 -33.27
CA ALA A 371 19.56 -26.35 -33.90
C ALA A 371 19.41 -26.41 -35.43
N ASP A 372 18.26 -26.87 -35.92
CA ASP A 372 17.95 -26.94 -37.36
C ASP A 372 17.96 -25.54 -38.00
N PHE A 373 17.36 -24.55 -37.33
CA PHE A 373 17.38 -23.17 -37.81
C PHE A 373 18.80 -22.61 -37.84
N LEU A 374 19.63 -22.82 -36.80
CA LEU A 374 21.02 -22.37 -36.79
C LEU A 374 21.83 -23.00 -37.91
N GLN A 375 21.60 -24.27 -38.22
CA GLN A 375 22.25 -24.97 -39.33
C GLN A 375 21.90 -24.32 -40.68
N SER A 376 20.66 -23.83 -40.85
CA SER A 376 20.22 -23.16 -42.07
C SER A 376 20.88 -21.79 -42.33
N LEU A 377 21.31 -21.08 -41.27
CA LEU A 377 21.77 -19.69 -41.36
C LEU A 377 23.17 -19.54 -42.00
N ASN A 378 23.97 -20.61 -42.09
CA ASN A 378 25.30 -20.60 -42.72
C ASN A 378 26.23 -19.44 -42.31
N THR A 379 26.13 -18.96 -41.06
CA THR A 379 27.01 -17.91 -40.52
C THR A 379 27.97 -18.48 -39.49
N LYS A 380 29.17 -17.90 -39.36
CA LYS A 380 30.16 -18.30 -38.34
C LYS A 380 29.56 -18.28 -36.93
N LYS A 381 28.78 -17.25 -36.61
CA LYS A 381 28.14 -17.09 -35.31
C LYS A 381 27.06 -18.14 -35.04
N ALA A 382 26.28 -18.52 -36.07
CA ALA A 382 25.32 -19.61 -35.94
C ALA A 382 26.02 -20.95 -35.73
N ALA A 383 27.15 -21.19 -36.42
CA ALA A 383 27.96 -22.40 -36.22
C ALA A 383 28.53 -22.49 -34.79
N GLU A 384 29.03 -21.39 -34.22
CA GLU A 384 29.49 -21.35 -32.82
C GLU A 384 28.37 -21.73 -31.83
N PHE A 385 27.15 -21.22 -32.03
CA PHE A 385 26.02 -21.60 -31.18
C PHE A 385 25.52 -23.02 -31.43
N LEU A 386 25.59 -23.51 -32.66
CA LEU A 386 25.25 -24.89 -32.99
C LEU A 386 26.19 -25.86 -32.27
N THR A 387 27.51 -25.60 -32.27
CA THR A 387 28.48 -26.36 -31.49
C THR A 387 28.11 -26.40 -30.01
N PHE A 388 27.67 -25.28 -29.44
CA PHE A 388 27.24 -25.22 -28.04
C PHE A 388 26.00 -26.10 -27.75
N ILE A 389 25.01 -26.14 -28.64
CA ILE A 389 23.78 -26.95 -28.46
C ILE A 389 24.05 -28.44 -28.75
N GLN A 390 25.10 -28.77 -29.50
CA GLN A 390 25.47 -30.15 -29.81
C GLN A 390 26.50 -30.75 -28.85
N ASP A 391 27.17 -29.92 -28.04
CA ASP A 391 28.09 -30.36 -27.00
C ASP A 391 27.33 -31.09 -25.88
N SER A 392 27.62 -32.38 -25.70
CA SER A 392 26.92 -33.24 -24.75
C SER A 392 27.01 -32.72 -23.31
N ASP A 393 28.16 -32.18 -22.91
CA ASP A 393 28.39 -31.68 -21.55
C ASP A 393 27.60 -30.39 -21.33
N LYS A 394 27.62 -29.47 -22.29
CA LYS A 394 26.84 -28.23 -22.23
C LYS A 394 25.33 -28.51 -22.25
N VAL A 395 24.87 -29.50 -23.03
CA VAL A 395 23.47 -29.94 -23.04
C VAL A 395 23.07 -30.54 -21.70
N ALA A 396 23.89 -31.39 -21.09
CA ALA A 396 23.60 -31.94 -19.76
C ALA A 396 23.51 -30.85 -18.69
N LEU A 397 24.43 -29.88 -18.69
CA LEU A 397 24.38 -28.75 -17.76
C LEU A 397 23.17 -27.84 -18.02
N LEU A 398 22.79 -27.64 -19.27
CA LEU A 398 21.58 -26.90 -19.64
C LEU A 398 20.32 -27.64 -19.16
N ALA A 399 20.25 -28.95 -19.35
CA ALA A 399 19.14 -29.79 -18.90
C ALA A 399 18.98 -29.72 -17.38
N PHE A 400 20.09 -29.83 -16.65
CA PHE A 400 20.11 -29.62 -15.20
C PHE A 400 19.59 -28.23 -14.82
N LEU A 401 20.05 -27.17 -15.52
CA LEU A 401 19.59 -25.80 -15.27
C LEU A 401 18.08 -25.65 -15.48
N VAL A 402 17.51 -26.27 -16.51
CA VAL A 402 16.05 -26.29 -16.74
C VAL A 402 15.33 -26.88 -15.53
N ASP A 403 15.75 -28.06 -15.07
CA ASP A 403 15.13 -28.78 -13.96
C ASP A 403 15.25 -28.01 -12.63
N ILE A 404 16.45 -27.62 -12.23
CA ILE A 404 16.67 -26.94 -10.94
C ILE A 404 16.03 -25.55 -10.90
N MET A 405 16.06 -24.81 -12.01
CA MET A 405 15.41 -23.51 -12.11
C MET A 405 13.89 -23.64 -12.09
N GLY A 406 13.33 -24.74 -12.60
CA GLY A 406 11.91 -25.08 -12.46
C GLY A 406 11.50 -25.25 -10.99
N HIS A 407 12.30 -25.98 -10.21
CA HIS A 407 12.08 -26.15 -8.77
C HIS A 407 12.19 -24.82 -8.00
N ILE A 408 13.22 -24.02 -8.28
CA ILE A 408 13.41 -22.71 -7.63
C ILE A 408 12.29 -21.73 -8.05
N ASN A 409 11.85 -21.76 -9.30
CA ASN A 409 10.73 -20.94 -9.78
C ASN A 409 9.42 -21.29 -9.05
N THR A 410 9.18 -22.58 -8.81
CA THR A 410 8.03 -23.04 -8.01
C THR A 410 8.08 -22.49 -6.58
N LEU A 411 9.25 -22.55 -5.93
CA LEU A 411 9.44 -21.92 -4.62
C LEU A 411 9.16 -20.41 -4.71
N ASN A 412 9.78 -19.70 -5.65
CA ASN A 412 9.67 -18.25 -5.77
C ASN A 412 8.22 -17.79 -5.94
N LEU A 413 7.45 -18.42 -6.82
CA LEU A 413 6.00 -18.16 -6.97
C LEU A 413 5.23 -18.43 -5.67
N SER A 414 5.61 -19.48 -4.92
CA SER A 414 5.00 -19.79 -3.63
C SER A 414 5.36 -18.81 -2.51
N LEU A 415 6.38 -17.96 -2.69
CA LEU A 415 6.77 -16.91 -1.74
C LEU A 415 6.14 -15.54 -2.08
N GLN A 416 5.61 -15.38 -3.29
CA GLN A 416 4.97 -14.15 -3.76
C GLN A 416 3.47 -14.14 -3.52
N GLY A 417 2.87 -12.96 -3.37
CA GLY A 417 1.43 -12.78 -3.21
C GLY A 417 1.09 -11.91 -2.00
N ALA A 418 -0.09 -11.29 -2.05
CA ALA A 418 -0.64 -10.54 -0.92
C ALA A 418 -1.01 -11.49 0.24
N ASP A 419 -1.07 -10.93 1.44
CA ASP A 419 -1.60 -11.57 2.66
C ASP A 419 -0.85 -12.80 3.17
N LYS A 420 0.32 -13.13 2.61
CA LYS A 420 1.17 -14.21 3.12
C LYS A 420 1.81 -13.86 4.44
N THR A 421 1.64 -14.72 5.42
CA THR A 421 2.26 -14.57 6.74
C THR A 421 3.72 -15.00 6.73
N VAL A 422 4.52 -14.45 7.65
CA VAL A 422 5.92 -14.88 7.83
C VAL A 422 6.04 -16.39 8.12
N VAL A 423 5.04 -16.96 8.79
CA VAL A 423 4.94 -18.39 9.12
C VAL A 423 4.83 -19.23 7.85
N GLU A 424 3.85 -18.93 6.98
CA GLU A 424 3.65 -19.64 5.72
C GLU A 424 4.88 -19.53 4.80
N LEU A 425 5.50 -18.35 4.72
CA LEU A 425 6.71 -18.14 3.92
C LEU A 425 7.87 -19.00 4.44
N GLN A 426 8.06 -19.07 5.76
CA GLN A 426 9.09 -19.89 6.39
C GLN A 426 8.85 -21.39 6.16
N GLU A 427 7.59 -21.86 6.20
CA GLU A 427 7.24 -23.24 5.88
C GLU A 427 7.59 -23.62 4.44
N LYS A 428 7.33 -22.73 3.47
CA LYS A 428 7.71 -22.98 2.05
C LYS A 428 9.23 -23.11 1.90
N CYS A 429 10.00 -22.26 2.58
CA CYS A 429 11.46 -22.36 2.58
C CYS A 429 11.95 -23.67 3.21
N CYS A 430 11.44 -24.06 4.39
CA CYS A 430 11.84 -25.32 5.02
C CYS A 430 11.44 -26.57 4.20
N ALA A 431 10.29 -26.54 3.53
CA ALA A 431 9.92 -27.58 2.60
C ALA A 431 10.90 -27.67 1.43
N PHE A 432 11.38 -26.53 0.91
CA PHE A 432 12.40 -26.52 -0.15
C PHE A 432 13.77 -27.00 0.33
N GLU A 433 14.21 -26.61 1.53
CA GLU A 433 15.44 -27.14 2.16
C GLU A 433 15.41 -28.68 2.25
N THR A 434 14.25 -29.24 2.62
CA THR A 434 14.04 -30.69 2.67
C THR A 434 14.09 -31.29 1.26
N LYS A 435 13.47 -30.64 0.27
CA LYS A 435 13.54 -31.06 -1.13
C LYS A 435 14.96 -31.04 -1.69
N LEU A 436 15.79 -30.07 -1.33
CA LEU A 436 17.21 -30.05 -1.73
C LEU A 436 17.94 -31.30 -1.25
N SER A 437 17.71 -31.75 -0.01
CA SER A 437 18.26 -33.02 0.47
C SER A 437 17.74 -34.22 -0.31
N ILE A 438 16.47 -34.24 -0.71
CA ILE A 438 15.90 -35.28 -1.57
C ILE A 438 16.56 -35.24 -2.95
N PHE A 439 16.75 -34.07 -3.54
CA PHE A 439 17.37 -33.89 -4.86
C PHE A 439 18.82 -34.36 -4.89
N ILE A 440 19.59 -34.03 -3.85
CA ILE A 440 20.97 -34.50 -3.68
C ILE A 440 20.99 -36.04 -3.65
N ASN A 441 20.17 -36.65 -2.79
CA ASN A 441 20.11 -38.11 -2.66
C ASN A 441 19.61 -38.81 -3.93
N ASP A 442 18.67 -38.21 -4.65
CA ASP A 442 18.13 -38.71 -5.92
C ASP A 442 19.17 -38.68 -7.05
N LEU A 443 19.94 -37.60 -7.13
CA LEU A 443 21.04 -37.42 -8.08
C LEU A 443 22.18 -38.39 -7.77
N GLU A 444 22.67 -38.39 -6.52
CA GLU A 444 23.79 -39.24 -6.06
C GLU A 444 23.44 -40.73 -6.11
N GLY A 445 22.17 -41.08 -5.92
CA GLY A 445 21.65 -42.43 -6.13
C GLY A 445 21.45 -42.82 -7.60
N GLY A 446 21.73 -41.93 -8.56
CA GLY A 446 21.65 -42.18 -10.00
C GLY A 446 20.23 -42.33 -10.57
N LYS A 447 19.18 -42.04 -9.79
CA LYS A 447 17.79 -42.25 -10.22
C LYS A 447 17.24 -41.09 -11.06
N MET A 448 17.66 -39.86 -10.71
CA MET A 448 17.28 -38.60 -11.35
C MET A 448 15.76 -38.45 -11.53
N LEU A 449 14.97 -38.85 -10.54
CA LEU A 449 13.51 -38.72 -10.55
C LEU A 449 13.06 -37.25 -10.58
N HIS A 450 13.86 -36.36 -9.99
CA HIS A 450 13.56 -34.92 -9.92
C HIS A 450 14.29 -34.09 -10.97
N PHE A 451 15.04 -34.75 -11.85
CA PHE A 451 15.78 -34.14 -12.94
C PHE A 451 15.50 -34.86 -14.28
N PRO A 452 14.24 -34.81 -14.77
CA PRO A 452 13.82 -35.57 -15.94
C PRO A 452 14.54 -35.14 -17.23
N ASN A 453 14.85 -33.85 -17.39
CA ASN A 453 15.56 -33.37 -18.56
C ASN A 453 17.02 -33.83 -18.52
N LEU A 454 17.68 -33.69 -17.36
CA LEU A 454 19.04 -34.22 -17.18
C LEU A 454 19.08 -35.73 -17.45
N LYS A 455 18.14 -36.49 -16.91
CA LYS A 455 18.02 -37.94 -17.11
C LYS A 455 17.91 -38.33 -18.59
N SER A 456 17.27 -37.50 -19.40
CA SER A 456 17.04 -37.78 -20.82
C SER A 456 18.31 -37.67 -21.69
N CYS A 457 19.31 -36.92 -21.24
CA CYS A 457 20.51 -36.63 -22.04
C CYS A 457 21.83 -37.00 -21.37
N MET A 458 21.86 -37.22 -20.05
CA MET A 458 23.10 -37.51 -19.33
C MET A 458 23.56 -38.94 -19.56
N THR A 459 24.83 -39.12 -19.91
CA THR A 459 25.47 -40.42 -20.17
C THR A 459 26.49 -40.77 -19.09
N ALA A 460 26.85 -42.06 -18.99
CA ALA A 460 27.70 -42.57 -17.91
C ALA A 460 29.16 -42.06 -17.94
N ASP A 461 29.61 -41.52 -19.08
CA ASP A 461 30.94 -40.94 -19.31
C ASP A 461 31.06 -39.48 -18.83
N GLN A 462 29.94 -38.81 -18.52
CA GLN A 462 29.91 -37.38 -18.12
C GLN A 462 30.13 -37.17 -16.61
N GLN A 463 31.11 -37.87 -16.03
CA GLN A 463 31.36 -37.84 -14.58
C GLN A 463 31.71 -36.44 -14.07
N ALA A 464 32.40 -35.62 -14.87
CA ALA A 464 32.75 -34.25 -14.50
C ALA A 464 31.49 -33.35 -14.37
N CYS A 465 30.56 -33.44 -15.32
CA CYS A 465 29.27 -32.73 -15.25
C CYS A 465 28.48 -33.16 -14.02
N PHE A 466 28.41 -34.48 -13.76
CA PHE A 466 27.74 -35.01 -12.58
C PHE A 466 28.32 -34.45 -11.28
N GLN A 467 29.65 -34.44 -11.14
CA GLN A 467 30.31 -33.92 -9.95
C GLN A 467 30.07 -32.41 -9.78
N LEU A 468 30.10 -31.64 -10.87
CA LEU A 468 29.78 -30.22 -10.86
C LEU A 468 28.34 -29.98 -10.38
N ILE A 469 27.37 -30.73 -10.91
CA ILE A 469 25.95 -30.63 -10.54
C ILE A 469 25.75 -30.98 -9.05
N SER A 470 26.30 -32.09 -8.58
CA SER A 470 26.22 -32.48 -7.16
C SER A 470 26.82 -31.39 -6.26
N THR A 471 28.01 -30.89 -6.60
CA THR A 471 28.68 -29.82 -5.85
C THR A 471 27.82 -28.56 -5.78
N PHE A 472 27.18 -28.18 -6.90
CA PHE A 472 26.26 -27.05 -6.93
C PHE A 472 25.04 -27.26 -6.02
N LEU A 473 24.43 -28.44 -6.00
CA LEU A 473 23.28 -28.73 -5.13
C LEU A 473 23.65 -28.68 -3.64
N HIS A 474 24.81 -29.22 -3.26
CA HIS A 474 25.33 -29.11 -1.89
C HIS A 474 25.58 -27.65 -1.50
N HIS A 475 26.21 -26.87 -2.38
CA HIS A 475 26.42 -25.44 -2.16
C HIS A 475 25.09 -24.68 -2.03
N LEU A 476 24.12 -24.95 -2.90
CA LEU A 476 22.78 -24.37 -2.82
C LEU A 476 22.12 -24.67 -1.48
N LYS A 477 22.21 -25.92 -1.01
CA LYS A 477 21.72 -26.32 0.32
C LYS A 477 22.41 -25.53 1.44
N VAL A 478 23.74 -25.41 1.41
CA VAL A 478 24.51 -24.64 2.40
C VAL A 478 24.11 -23.16 2.40
N GLU A 479 23.90 -22.55 1.23
CA GLU A 479 23.46 -21.16 1.12
C GLU A 479 22.07 -20.95 1.70
N PHE A 480 21.12 -21.87 1.46
CA PHE A 480 19.83 -21.86 2.14
C PHE A 480 20.03 -22.00 3.66
N ASP A 481 20.87 -22.95 4.08
CA ASP A 481 21.20 -23.18 5.48
C ASP A 481 21.75 -21.89 6.15
N GLU A 482 22.68 -21.17 5.53
CA GLU A 482 23.24 -19.96 6.12
C GLU A 482 22.33 -18.71 6.05
N ARG A 483 21.63 -18.50 4.92
CA ARG A 483 20.85 -17.27 4.72
C ARG A 483 19.58 -17.24 5.58
N PHE A 484 18.88 -18.37 5.68
CA PHE A 484 17.62 -18.47 6.41
C PHE A 484 17.77 -18.76 7.91
N LYS A 485 19.00 -18.71 8.46
CA LYS A 485 19.26 -19.01 9.88
C LYS A 485 18.47 -18.15 10.86
N ASP A 486 18.22 -16.88 10.54
CA ASP A 486 17.45 -16.00 11.42
C ASP A 486 15.96 -16.37 11.47
N PHE A 487 15.41 -16.89 10.37
CA PHE A 487 14.07 -17.48 10.37
C PHE A 487 14.03 -18.79 11.14
N ARG A 488 15.08 -19.63 11.03
CA ARG A 488 15.16 -20.90 11.79
C ARG A 488 15.21 -20.68 13.29
N LYS A 489 15.87 -19.63 13.77
CA LYS A 489 15.86 -19.26 15.20
C LYS A 489 14.44 -19.05 15.75
N LEU A 490 13.53 -18.52 14.94
CA LEU A 490 12.12 -18.32 15.33
C LEU A 490 11.20 -19.48 14.97
N LYS A 491 11.69 -20.51 14.28
CA LYS A 491 10.89 -21.66 13.87
C LYS A 491 10.08 -22.28 15.03
N PRO A 492 10.61 -22.44 16.25
CA PRO A 492 9.79 -22.95 17.37
C PRO A 492 8.58 -22.08 17.69
N VAL A 493 8.74 -20.75 17.65
CA VAL A 493 7.64 -19.79 17.88
C VAL A 493 6.67 -19.79 16.71
N PHE A 494 7.17 -19.84 15.47
CA PHE A 494 6.32 -19.94 14.29
C PHE A 494 5.51 -21.22 14.29
N LEU A 495 6.07 -22.34 14.75
CA LEU A 495 5.36 -23.61 14.88
C LEU A 495 4.22 -23.51 15.91
N PHE A 496 4.44 -22.84 17.04
CA PHE A 496 3.36 -22.56 18.00
C PHE A 496 2.24 -21.71 17.39
N VAL A 497 2.58 -20.69 16.60
CA VAL A 497 1.57 -19.84 15.94
C VAL A 497 0.86 -20.59 14.81
N ALA A 498 1.56 -21.48 14.09
CA ALA A 498 1.01 -22.30 13.03
C ALA A 498 0.03 -23.35 13.57
N ASP A 499 0.47 -24.08 14.59
CA ASP A 499 -0.30 -25.13 15.24
C ASP A 499 0.11 -25.24 16.73
N PRO A 500 -0.60 -24.54 17.62
CA PRO A 500 -0.29 -24.61 19.05
C PRO A 500 -0.67 -25.97 19.66
N PHE A 501 -1.34 -26.87 18.91
CA PHE A 501 -1.81 -28.17 19.39
C PHE A 501 -0.78 -29.30 19.26
N ILE A 502 0.37 -29.04 18.62
CA ILE A 502 1.43 -30.03 18.39
C ILE A 502 2.73 -29.73 19.13
N VAL A 503 2.91 -28.51 19.63
CA VAL A 503 4.11 -28.14 20.38
C VAL A 503 4.01 -28.61 21.83
N GLN A 504 5.15 -28.87 22.47
CA GLN A 504 5.14 -29.11 23.92
C GLN A 504 4.92 -27.79 24.66
N PRO A 505 3.98 -27.69 25.63
CA PRO A 505 3.73 -26.44 26.37
C PRO A 505 4.98 -25.85 27.00
N ASP A 506 5.83 -26.69 27.61
CA ASP A 506 7.13 -26.35 28.23
C ASP A 506 8.32 -26.37 27.26
N GLY A 507 8.05 -26.43 25.95
CA GLY A 507 9.07 -26.47 24.91
C GLY A 507 9.91 -25.20 24.78
N GLU A 508 10.99 -25.33 24.01
CA GLU A 508 11.97 -24.26 23.73
C GLU A 508 11.34 -23.00 23.10
N TRP A 509 10.18 -23.11 22.46
CA TRP A 509 9.50 -21.96 21.85
C TRP A 509 9.19 -20.84 22.86
N THR A 510 8.98 -21.17 24.14
CA THR A 510 8.69 -20.19 25.19
C THR A 510 9.91 -19.34 25.55
N SER A 511 11.10 -19.94 25.62
CA SER A 511 12.35 -19.22 25.86
C SER A 511 12.77 -18.40 24.64
N VAL A 512 12.59 -18.95 23.43
CA VAL A 512 12.79 -18.20 22.18
C VAL A 512 11.84 -17.00 22.13
N ALA A 513 10.56 -17.17 22.46
CA ALA A 513 9.59 -16.08 22.49
C ALA A 513 10.02 -14.97 23.46
N ALA A 514 10.44 -15.30 24.68
CA ALA A 514 10.93 -14.30 25.64
C ALA A 514 12.20 -13.57 25.19
N SER A 515 13.08 -14.23 24.44
CA SER A 515 14.31 -13.60 23.93
C SER A 515 14.07 -12.58 22.82
N VAL A 516 12.98 -12.72 22.08
CA VAL A 516 12.70 -11.95 20.86
C VAL A 516 11.56 -10.96 21.07
N PHE A 517 10.56 -11.34 21.87
CA PHE A 517 9.37 -10.56 22.18
C PHE A 517 9.38 -10.25 23.68
N PRO A 518 9.90 -9.08 24.10
CA PRO A 518 10.24 -8.77 25.50
C PRO A 518 9.08 -8.82 26.48
N ASN A 519 7.86 -8.64 25.98
CA ASN A 519 6.64 -8.69 26.78
C ASN A 519 6.09 -10.12 26.95
N SER A 520 6.81 -11.13 26.46
CA SER A 520 6.42 -12.54 26.59
C SER A 520 6.90 -13.09 27.92
N ASN A 521 5.97 -13.67 28.69
CA ASN A 521 6.30 -14.37 29.92
C ASN A 521 6.23 -15.90 29.67
N PRO A 522 7.37 -16.62 29.71
CA PRO A 522 7.40 -18.06 29.48
C PRO A 522 6.43 -18.84 30.37
N SER A 523 6.31 -18.52 31.66
CA SER A 523 5.45 -19.30 32.55
C SER A 523 3.97 -19.16 32.20
N LEU A 524 3.53 -17.95 31.83
CA LEU A 524 2.16 -17.74 31.36
C LEU A 524 1.90 -18.43 30.02
N LEU A 525 2.86 -18.32 29.09
CA LEU A 525 2.77 -19.00 27.78
C LEU A 525 2.65 -20.52 27.93
N GLN A 526 3.38 -21.13 28.86
CA GLN A 526 3.32 -22.57 29.14
C GLN A 526 1.92 -22.97 29.64
N MET A 527 1.37 -22.25 30.61
CA MET A 527 0.05 -22.54 31.17
C MET A 527 -1.07 -22.32 30.14
N GLU A 528 -1.03 -21.19 29.42
CA GLU A 528 -2.00 -20.90 28.37
C GLU A 528 -1.94 -21.91 27.22
N ALA A 529 -0.75 -22.36 26.83
CA ALA A 529 -0.59 -23.39 25.81
C ALA A 529 -1.20 -24.74 26.26
N ALA A 530 -0.97 -25.15 27.51
CA ALA A 530 -1.57 -26.37 28.07
C ALA A 530 -3.11 -26.30 28.04
N ASP A 531 -3.68 -25.18 28.47
CA ASP A 531 -5.13 -24.96 28.46
C ASP A 531 -5.71 -24.89 27.04
N LEU A 532 -4.99 -24.26 26.11
CA LEU A 532 -5.41 -24.16 24.71
C LEU A 532 -5.41 -25.55 24.06
N GLN A 533 -4.40 -26.38 24.34
CA GLN A 533 -4.27 -27.74 23.82
C GLN A 533 -5.41 -28.68 24.25
N ALA A 534 -5.99 -28.45 25.44
CA ALA A 534 -7.15 -29.19 25.92
C ALA A 534 -8.46 -28.85 25.16
N SER A 535 -8.48 -27.75 24.39
CA SER A 535 -9.68 -27.28 23.68
C SER A 535 -9.83 -27.92 22.29
N HIS A 536 -10.66 -28.97 22.19
CA HIS A 536 -11.01 -29.58 20.91
C HIS A 536 -11.77 -28.62 19.97
N VAL A 537 -12.53 -27.67 20.52
CA VAL A 537 -13.28 -26.67 19.74
C VAL A 537 -12.31 -25.71 19.04
N LEU A 538 -11.31 -25.20 19.75
CA LEU A 538 -10.30 -24.33 19.17
C LEU A 538 -9.46 -25.08 18.13
N LYS A 539 -9.13 -26.35 18.38
CA LYS A 539 -8.41 -27.19 17.42
C LYS A 539 -9.17 -27.37 16.11
N ALA A 540 -10.47 -27.65 16.19
CA ALA A 540 -11.32 -27.76 15.02
C ALA A 540 -11.41 -26.42 14.27
N LYS A 541 -11.51 -25.30 14.99
CA LYS A 541 -11.60 -23.97 14.38
C LYS A 541 -10.33 -23.56 13.64
N LEU A 542 -9.14 -23.87 14.18
CA LEU A 542 -7.88 -23.59 13.49
C LEU A 542 -7.85 -24.20 12.08
N ASN A 543 -8.26 -25.47 11.96
CA ASN A 543 -8.31 -26.18 10.68
C ASN A 543 -9.37 -25.63 9.71
N GLU A 544 -10.42 -24.99 10.23
CA GLU A 544 -11.52 -24.43 9.43
C GLU A 544 -11.17 -23.05 8.86
N VAL A 545 -10.56 -22.17 9.65
CA VAL A 545 -10.43 -20.74 9.31
C VAL A 545 -9.01 -20.26 9.03
N GLY A 546 -8.00 -21.09 9.31
CA GLY A 546 -6.59 -20.72 9.17
C GLY A 546 -6.07 -19.80 10.29
N ILE A 547 -4.75 -19.59 10.34
CA ILE A 547 -4.06 -19.00 11.49
C ILE A 547 -4.46 -17.54 11.76
N THR A 548 -4.62 -16.71 10.73
CA THR A 548 -4.89 -15.27 10.90
C THR A 548 -6.26 -15.04 11.53
N ILE A 549 -7.30 -15.73 11.04
CA ILE A 549 -8.66 -15.63 11.56
C ILE A 549 -8.78 -16.32 12.92
N PHE A 550 -8.11 -17.47 13.10
CA PHE A 550 -8.09 -18.20 14.36
C PHE A 550 -7.60 -17.31 15.51
N TRP A 551 -6.39 -16.74 15.39
CA TRP A 551 -5.80 -15.93 16.44
C TRP A 551 -6.52 -14.60 16.65
N SER A 552 -7.04 -13.97 15.59
CA SER A 552 -7.74 -12.68 15.73
C SER A 552 -9.15 -12.83 16.33
N LYS A 553 -9.96 -13.77 15.85
CA LYS A 553 -11.40 -13.85 16.13
C LYS A 553 -11.83 -14.95 17.08
N PHE A 554 -11.11 -16.08 17.13
CA PHE A 554 -11.56 -17.27 17.85
C PHE A 554 -10.85 -17.52 19.17
N VAL A 555 -9.58 -17.14 19.30
CA VAL A 555 -8.86 -17.23 20.58
C VAL A 555 -9.30 -16.10 21.52
N PRO A 556 -9.93 -16.38 22.67
CA PRO A 556 -10.40 -15.36 23.60
C PRO A 556 -9.24 -14.70 24.35
N ASP A 557 -9.16 -13.37 24.26
CA ASP A 557 -8.13 -12.58 24.96
C ASP A 557 -8.24 -12.68 26.48
N SER A 558 -9.46 -12.89 27.00
CA SER A 558 -9.70 -13.08 28.43
C SER A 558 -9.15 -14.38 29.01
N GLN A 559 -8.89 -15.37 28.16
CA GLN A 559 -8.38 -16.69 28.58
C GLN A 559 -6.93 -16.92 28.16
N TYR A 560 -6.52 -16.40 26.99
CA TYR A 560 -5.19 -16.62 26.42
C TYR A 560 -4.49 -15.31 26.02
N PRO A 561 -4.36 -14.32 26.94
CA PRO A 561 -3.81 -13.01 26.59
C PRO A 561 -2.35 -13.08 26.14
N ALA A 562 -1.50 -13.91 26.76
CA ALA A 562 -0.08 -13.98 26.41
C ALA A 562 0.12 -14.67 25.05
N ALA A 563 -0.55 -15.81 24.82
CA ALA A 563 -0.50 -16.57 23.58
C ALA A 563 -1.04 -15.75 22.40
N LYS A 564 -2.20 -15.10 22.59
CA LYS A 564 -2.82 -14.26 21.55
C LYS A 564 -1.93 -13.07 21.21
N LYS A 565 -1.34 -12.39 22.19
CA LYS A 565 -0.43 -11.27 21.97
C LYS A 565 0.83 -11.70 21.22
N LEU A 566 1.43 -12.84 21.56
CA LEU A 566 2.57 -13.40 20.85
C LEU A 566 2.20 -13.71 19.39
N ALA A 567 1.06 -14.37 19.15
CA ALA A 567 0.60 -14.69 17.82
C ALA A 567 0.31 -13.44 16.97
N ILE A 568 -0.36 -12.42 17.53
CA ILE A 568 -0.58 -11.14 16.86
C ILE A 568 0.75 -10.46 16.52
N SER A 569 1.74 -10.51 17.42
CA SER A 569 3.08 -9.96 17.16
C SER A 569 3.74 -10.64 15.97
N VAL A 570 3.71 -11.98 15.91
CA VAL A 570 4.28 -12.78 14.81
C VAL A 570 3.54 -12.54 13.49
N LEU A 571 2.21 -12.57 13.50
CA LEU A 571 1.38 -12.41 12.29
C LEU A 571 1.37 -10.97 11.73
N THR A 572 1.80 -10.01 12.55
CA THR A 572 2.03 -8.62 12.12
C THR A 572 3.33 -8.48 11.32
N MET A 573 4.29 -9.38 11.48
CA MET A 573 5.59 -9.28 10.83
C MET A 573 5.49 -9.56 9.33
N PHE A 574 6.32 -8.87 8.55
CA PHE A 574 6.55 -9.19 7.15
C PHE A 574 7.59 -10.31 7.03
N GLY A 575 7.40 -11.23 6.08
CA GLY A 575 8.45 -12.15 5.63
C GLY A 575 9.10 -11.74 4.31
N SER A 576 8.49 -10.79 3.58
CA SER A 576 8.99 -10.34 2.28
C SER A 576 8.71 -8.86 2.02
N THR A 577 9.38 -8.29 1.01
CA THR A 577 9.12 -6.94 0.45
C THR A 577 8.30 -7.00 -0.84
N TYR A 578 7.61 -8.11 -1.11
CA TYR A 578 6.82 -8.32 -2.33
C TYR A 578 5.82 -7.17 -2.62
N SER A 579 5.20 -6.62 -1.57
CA SER A 579 4.25 -5.52 -1.71
C SER A 579 4.92 -4.23 -2.19
N CYS A 580 6.17 -3.99 -1.78
CA CYS A 580 6.99 -2.90 -2.33
C CYS A 580 7.33 -3.15 -3.80
N GLU A 581 7.73 -4.37 -4.17
CA GLU A 581 8.01 -4.74 -5.57
C GLU A 581 6.78 -4.53 -6.48
N CYS A 582 5.60 -4.92 -6.01
CA CYS A 582 4.32 -4.68 -6.69
C CYS A 582 4.01 -3.18 -6.81
N ALA A 583 4.28 -2.41 -5.76
CA ALA A 583 4.11 -0.98 -5.75
C ALA A 583 5.03 -0.29 -6.76
N PHE A 584 6.28 -0.74 -6.96
CA PHE A 584 7.15 -0.20 -8.01
C PHE A 584 6.59 -0.39 -9.41
N SER A 585 5.91 -1.50 -9.69
CA SER A 585 5.22 -1.67 -10.98
C SER A 585 4.07 -0.66 -11.14
N THR A 586 3.39 -0.30 -10.05
CA THR A 586 2.38 0.76 -10.04
C THR A 586 3.01 2.14 -10.24
N MET A 587 4.15 2.40 -9.59
CA MET A 587 4.94 3.63 -9.75
C MET A 587 5.35 3.82 -11.22
N ASN A 588 5.88 2.78 -11.86
CA ASN A 588 6.27 2.81 -13.28
C ASN A 588 5.09 3.01 -14.23
N THR A 589 3.88 2.62 -13.83
CA THR A 589 2.65 2.88 -14.59
C THR A 589 2.21 4.35 -14.43
N ILE A 590 2.37 4.92 -13.25
CA ILE A 590 1.98 6.30 -12.93
C ILE A 590 2.99 7.30 -13.50
N LYS A 591 4.30 7.06 -13.35
CA LYS A 591 5.40 7.91 -13.81
C LYS A 591 6.09 7.26 -15.01
N THR A 592 5.56 7.56 -16.18
CA THR A 592 6.05 7.04 -17.47
C THR A 592 6.96 8.04 -18.17
N LYS A 593 7.53 7.67 -19.32
CA LYS A 593 8.28 8.60 -20.20
C LYS A 593 7.46 9.83 -20.60
N HIS A 594 6.15 9.69 -20.74
CA HIS A 594 5.23 10.77 -21.10
C HIS A 594 4.67 11.54 -19.88
N ARG A 595 4.94 11.06 -18.66
CA ARG A 595 4.51 11.66 -17.39
C ARG A 595 5.67 11.77 -16.39
N SER A 596 6.88 12.06 -16.89
CA SER A 596 8.10 12.08 -16.07
C SER A 596 8.22 13.30 -15.16
N VAL A 597 7.50 14.39 -15.46
CA VAL A 597 7.58 15.69 -14.77
C VAL A 597 6.69 15.77 -13.52
N ILE A 598 6.05 14.67 -13.11
CA ILE A 598 5.26 14.63 -11.86
C ILE A 598 6.17 14.84 -10.64
N THR A 599 5.76 15.70 -9.72
CA THR A 599 6.50 15.94 -8.47
C THR A 599 6.49 14.70 -7.58
N ASN A 600 7.47 14.58 -6.67
CA ASN A 600 7.51 13.46 -5.70
C ASN A 600 6.26 13.40 -4.82
N GLN A 601 5.74 14.57 -4.43
CA GLN A 601 4.49 14.67 -3.66
C GLN A 601 3.32 14.10 -4.45
N ASN A 602 3.16 14.52 -5.71
CA ASN A 602 2.05 14.08 -6.55
C ASN A 602 2.17 12.60 -6.90
N LEU A 603 3.40 12.10 -7.10
CA LEU A 603 3.66 10.67 -7.30
C LEU A 603 3.24 9.86 -6.08
N ARG A 604 3.66 10.28 -4.88
CA ARG A 604 3.29 9.63 -3.62
C ARG A 604 1.77 9.65 -3.41
N ASN A 605 1.11 10.75 -3.70
CA ASN A 605 -0.35 10.89 -3.55
C ASN A 605 -1.11 10.01 -4.55
N ALA A 606 -0.67 9.97 -5.82
CA ALA A 606 -1.24 9.08 -6.83
C ALA A 606 -1.03 7.60 -6.48
N MET A 607 0.17 7.23 -5.98
CA MET A 607 0.48 5.90 -5.47
C MET A 607 -0.44 5.51 -4.31
N ARG A 608 -0.64 6.42 -3.34
CA ARG A 608 -1.52 6.18 -2.20
C ARG A 608 -2.95 5.91 -2.64
N ILE A 609 -3.52 6.73 -3.53
CA ILE A 609 -4.86 6.49 -4.07
C ILE A 609 -4.93 5.14 -4.80
N ALA A 610 -3.93 4.84 -5.63
CA ALA A 610 -3.90 3.63 -6.44
C ALA A 610 -3.79 2.34 -5.61
N LEU A 611 -3.09 2.38 -4.48
CA LEU A 611 -2.74 1.20 -3.69
C LEU A 611 -3.63 0.99 -2.47
N THR A 612 -4.20 2.05 -1.88
CA THR A 612 -4.86 1.94 -0.58
C THR A 612 -6.10 1.05 -0.58
N GLY A 613 -6.32 0.33 0.52
CA GLY A 613 -7.58 -0.34 0.86
C GLY A 613 -8.61 0.58 1.53
N TYR A 614 -8.21 1.76 2.01
CA TYR A 614 -9.12 2.72 2.63
C TYR A 614 -10.02 3.41 1.61
N SER A 615 -11.20 3.80 2.07
CA SER A 615 -12.13 4.62 1.29
C SER A 615 -12.08 6.08 1.76
N PRO A 616 -12.12 7.06 0.85
CA PRO A 616 -12.18 8.47 1.23
C PRO A 616 -13.46 8.79 1.98
N ASN A 617 -13.33 9.50 3.10
CA ASN A 617 -14.47 10.10 3.76
C ASN A 617 -14.81 11.44 3.09
N TYR A 618 -15.59 11.38 2.01
CA TYR A 618 -15.99 12.56 1.24
C TYR A 618 -16.68 13.62 2.12
N ALA A 619 -17.52 13.20 3.06
CA ALA A 619 -18.21 14.13 3.96
C ALA A 619 -17.21 14.91 4.83
N ALA A 620 -16.16 14.27 5.33
CA ALA A 620 -15.11 14.94 6.09
C ALA A 620 -14.29 15.90 5.22
N ILE A 621 -13.92 15.50 4.00
CA ILE A 621 -13.21 16.35 3.04
C ILE A 621 -14.04 17.57 2.66
N MET A 622 -15.34 17.38 2.42
CA MET A 622 -16.25 18.47 2.05
C MET A 622 -16.46 19.44 3.21
N LYS A 623 -16.51 18.95 4.46
CA LYS A 623 -16.61 19.81 5.66
C LYS A 623 -15.35 20.64 5.93
N SER A 624 -14.16 20.15 5.57
CA SER A 624 -12.91 20.89 5.78
C SER A 624 -12.67 21.99 4.74
N LYS A 625 -13.40 21.97 3.61
CA LYS A 625 -13.29 23.01 2.58
C LYS A 625 -14.00 24.30 2.99
N GLN A 626 -13.25 25.40 3.02
CA GLN A 626 -13.78 26.73 3.35
C GLN A 626 -14.56 27.38 2.19
N GLN A 627 -14.26 26.98 0.94
CA GLN A 627 -14.91 27.47 -0.28
C GLN A 627 -15.05 26.35 -1.31
N PHE A 628 -16.13 26.40 -2.08
CA PHE A 628 -16.41 25.48 -3.17
C PHE A 628 -16.42 26.28 -4.49
N HIS A 629 -15.79 25.75 -5.55
CA HIS A 629 -15.61 26.46 -6.82
C HIS A 629 -16.19 25.66 -7.98
N THR A 630 -16.98 26.29 -8.86
CA THR A 630 -17.46 25.71 -10.11
C THR A 630 -16.36 25.85 -11.16
N SER A 631 -16.36 24.96 -12.15
CA SER A 631 -15.70 25.26 -13.41
C SER A 631 -16.35 26.52 -14.00
N HIS A 632 -15.52 27.45 -14.47
CA HIS A 632 -15.97 28.49 -15.38
C HIS A 632 -16.29 27.88 -16.76
#